data_AF-A0A520Y949-F1
#
_entry.id   AF-A0A520Y949-F1
#
_cell.length_a   1.000
_cell.length_b   1.000
_cell.length_c   1.000
_cell.angle_alpha   90.00
_cell.angle_beta   90.00
_cell.angle_gamma   90.00
#
_symmetry.space_group_name_H-M   'P 1'
#
loop_
_entity.id
_entity.type
_entity.pdbx_description
1 polymer ?
#
loop_
_entity_poly.entity_id
_entity_poly.type
_entity_poly.pdbx_seq_one_letter_code
_entity_poly.pdbx_strand_id
1 'polypeptide(L)' 'MDIWAKELAPSHELRRWFHGDEGNWTGFKSRYRKELSARLPDAEALRKKIGRRKATFLYATKAEAHNHAQLLEAYLEKL' A
#
# COMPACT_ATOMS: atom_id res chain seq x y z
N MET A 1 -11.20 -15.55 -3.62
CA MET A 1 -11.86 -14.46 -2.87
C MET A 1 -11.04 -13.22 -3.12
N ASP A 2 -11.57 -12.34 -3.95
CA ASP A 2 -10.91 -11.11 -4.36
C ASP A 2 -11.16 -10.05 -3.28
N ILE A 3 -10.13 -9.74 -2.49
CA ILE A 3 -10.24 -8.77 -1.40
C ILE A 3 -9.92 -7.39 -1.97
N TRP A 4 -10.96 -6.55 -2.09
CA TRP A 4 -10.81 -5.17 -2.53
C TRP A 4 -10.48 -4.25 -1.33
N ALA A 5 -9.20 -4.13 -0.98
CA ALA A 5 -8.72 -3.30 0.13
C ALA A 5 -8.50 -1.83 -0.29
N LYS A 6 -9.57 -1.17 -0.78
CA LYS A 6 -9.51 0.24 -1.24
C LYS A 6 -8.97 1.19 -0.17
N GLU A 7 -9.27 0.89 1.09
CA GLU A 7 -8.85 1.70 2.23
C GLU A 7 -7.35 1.69 2.47
N LEU A 8 -6.65 0.64 2.04
CA LEU A 8 -5.20 0.52 2.18
C LEU A 8 -4.47 0.96 0.91
N ALA A 9 -5.19 1.31 -0.16
CA ALA A 9 -4.57 1.91 -1.33
C ALA A 9 -4.09 3.34 -1.01
N PRO A 10 -2.99 3.80 -1.63
CA PRO A 10 -2.51 5.16 -1.43
C PRO A 10 -3.59 6.18 -1.84
N SER A 11 -3.72 7.23 -1.03
CA SER A 11 -4.70 8.28 -1.29
C SER A 11 -4.52 8.92 -2.67
N HIS A 12 -5.60 9.49 -3.21
CA HIS A 12 -5.55 10.17 -4.50
C HIS A 12 -4.56 11.34 -4.50
N GLU A 13 -4.49 12.08 -3.39
CA GLU A 13 -3.55 13.19 -3.20
C GLU A 13 -2.11 12.69 -3.17
N LEU A 14 -1.83 11.60 -2.44
CA LEU A 14 -0.50 11.03 -2.37
C LEU A 14 -0.04 10.49 -3.74
N ARG A 15 -0.93 9.87 -4.50
CA ARG A 15 -0.66 9.44 -5.88
C ARG A 15 -0.38 10.62 -6.79
N ARG A 16 -1.20 11.67 -6.73
CA ARG A 16 -1.01 12.89 -7.54
C ARG A 16 0.34 13.54 -7.20
N TRP A 17 0.68 13.64 -5.93
CA TRP A 17 1.97 14.18 -5.49
C TRP A 17 3.15 13.32 -5.99
N PHE A 18 3.06 11.99 -5.90
CA PHE A 18 4.12 11.09 -6.36
C PHE A 18 4.28 11.09 -7.89
N HIS A 19 3.20 11.26 -8.64
CA HIS A 19 3.22 11.36 -10.10
C HIS A 19 3.52 12.78 -10.62
N GLY A 20 3.54 13.80 -9.75
CA GLY A 20 3.97 15.15 -10.10
C GLY A 20 5.48 15.34 -9.98
N ASP A 21 5.99 16.49 -10.45
CA ASP A 21 7.43 16.82 -10.46
C ASP A 21 8.07 16.89 -9.06
N GLU A 22 7.30 17.11 -8.01
CA GLU A 22 7.78 17.18 -6.62
C GLU A 22 7.82 15.82 -5.91
N GLY A 23 7.28 14.78 -6.55
CA GLY A 23 7.15 13.44 -5.99
C GLY A 23 8.50 12.74 -5.90
N ASN A 24 8.87 12.26 -4.70
CA ASN A 24 10.00 11.36 -4.54
C ASN A 24 9.59 10.07 -3.82
N TRP A 25 10.28 8.97 -4.17
CA TRP A 25 9.97 7.64 -3.66
C TRP A 25 10.09 7.54 -2.14
N THR A 26 11.14 8.11 -1.55
CA THR A 26 11.35 8.09 -0.09
C THR A 26 10.24 8.79 0.68
N GLY A 27 9.79 9.95 0.19
CA GLY A 27 8.67 10.71 0.74
C GLY A 27 7.35 9.98 0.55
N PHE A 28 7.15 9.33 -0.60
CA PHE A 28 5.99 8.48 -0.85
C PHE A 28 5.93 7.34 0.16
N LYS A 29 7.04 6.62 0.39
CA LYS A 29 7.10 5.56 1.43
C LYS A 29 6.70 6.09 2.80
N SER A 30 7.28 7.21 3.22
CA SER A 30 7.03 7.79 4.54
C SER A 30 5.57 8.21 4.71
N ARG A 31 5.02 8.91 3.72
CA ARG A 31 3.62 9.35 3.71
C ARG A 31 2.65 8.18 3.63
N TYR A 32 2.89 7.22 2.74
CA TYR A 32 2.05 6.03 2.61
C TYR A 32 2.05 5.20 3.89
N ARG A 33 3.21 5.03 4.53
CA ARG A 33 3.28 4.34 5.83
C ARG A 33 2.48 5.06 6.91
N LYS A 34 2.45 6.40 6.91
CA LYS A 34 1.58 7.16 7.82
C LYS A 34 0.10 6.90 7.53
N GLU A 35 -0.31 6.86 6.25
CA GLU A 35 -1.69 6.49 5.87
C GLU A 35 -2.05 5.08 6.36
N LEU A 36 -1.15 4.11 6.18
CA LEU A 36 -1.33 2.73 6.66
C LEU A 36 -1.42 2.67 8.18
N SER A 37 -0.55 3.38 8.90
CA SER A 37 -0.60 3.44 10.37
C SER A 37 -1.85 4.14 10.91
N ALA A 38 -2.39 5.13 10.20
CA ALA A 38 -3.67 5.73 10.55
C ALA A 38 -4.84 4.75 10.34
N ARG A 39 -4.65 3.75 9.46
CA ARG A 39 -5.62 2.69 9.13
C ARG A 39 -5.15 1.32 9.61
N LEU A 40 -4.46 1.30 10.75
CA LEU A 40 -3.93 0.09 11.37
C LEU A 40 -4.99 -1.02 11.53
N PRO A 41 -6.24 -0.73 11.99
CA PRO A 41 -7.27 -1.75 12.11
C PRO A 41 -7.63 -2.42 10.77
N ASP A 42 -7.66 -1.66 9.67
CA ASP A 42 -7.93 -2.20 8.34
C ASP A 42 -6.77 -3.06 7.83
N ALA A 43 -5.54 -2.65 8.12
CA ALA A 43 -4.33 -3.41 7.78
C ALA A 43 -4.28 -4.75 8.53
N GLU A 44 -4.60 -4.76 9.83
CA GLU A 44 -4.72 -5.98 10.62
C GLU A 44 -5.86 -6.88 10.12
N ALA A 45 -7.02 -6.30 9.78
CA ALA A 45 -8.12 -7.05 9.21
C ALA A 45 -7.75 -7.70 7.88
N LEU A 46 -7.01 -6.99 7.01
CA LEU A 46 -6.49 -7.54 5.77
C LEU A 46 -5.50 -8.68 6.05
N ARG A 47 -4.53 -8.49 6.96
CA ARG A 47 -3.57 -9.53 7.36
C ARG A 47 -4.27 -10.78 7.90
N LYS A 48 -5.28 -10.62 8.76
CA LYS A 48 -6.09 -11.74 9.27
C LYS A 48 -6.85 -12.46 8.16
N LYS A 49 -7.41 -11.72 7.19
CA LYS A 49 -8.09 -12.31 6.03
C LYS A 49 -7.14 -13.08 5.12
N ILE A 50 -5.94 -12.55 4.86
CA ILE A 50 -4.90 -13.25 4.12
C ILE A 50 -4.50 -14.53 4.89
N GLY A 51 -4.25 -14.37 6.19
CA GLY A 51 -3.85 -15.47 7.07
C GLY A 51 -2.51 -16.05 6.63
N ARG A 52 -2.43 -17.38 6.50
CA ARG A 52 -1.22 -18.09 6.02
C ARG A 52 -1.25 -18.39 4.52
N ARG A 53 -2.20 -17.81 3.78
CA ARG A 53 -2.39 -18.09 2.35
C ARG A 53 -1.55 -17.13 1.52
N LYS A 54 -1.16 -17.56 0.32
CA LYS A 54 -0.55 -16.66 -0.66
C LYS A 54 -1.58 -15.61 -1.09
N ALA A 55 -1.20 -14.33 -1.00
CA ALA A 55 -1.94 -13.22 -1.55
C ALA A 55 -1.25 -12.70 -2.80
N THR A 56 -2.02 -12.27 -3.79
CA THR A 56 -1.49 -11.58 -4.99
C THR A 56 -1.98 -10.15 -4.94
N PHE A 57 -1.05 -9.19 -4.90
CA PHE A 57 -1.38 -7.77 -4.90
C PHE A 57 -1.37 -7.26 -6.34
N LEU A 58 -2.53 -6.81 -6.81
CA LEU A 58 -2.68 -6.22 -8.13
C LEU A 58 -2.43 -4.71 -8.05
N TYR A 59 -1.61 -4.19 -8.96
CA TYR A 59 -1.31 -2.77 -9.07
C TYR A 59 -1.33 -2.33 -10.53
N ALA A 60 -1.76 -1.09 -10.79
CA ALA A 60 -1.96 -0.55 -12.14
C ALA A 60 -0.83 0.40 -12.59
N THR A 61 0.42 0.15 -12.17
CA THR A 61 1.58 0.96 -12.59
C THR A 61 2.54 0.13 -13.43
N LYS A 62 3.08 0.74 -14.49
CA LYS A 62 4.13 0.14 -15.34
C LYS A 62 5.49 0.05 -14.63
N ALA A 63 5.65 0.69 -13.47
CA ALA A 63 6.89 0.68 -12.71
C ALA A 63 6.92 -0.53 -11.76
N GLU A 64 7.53 -1.63 -12.21
CA GLU A 64 7.67 -2.87 -11.43
C GLU A 64 8.54 -2.69 -10.18
N ALA A 65 9.53 -1.79 -10.21
CA ALA A 65 10.50 -1.63 -9.13
C ALA A 65 10.03 -0.72 -7.97
N HIS A 66 9.03 0.14 -8.19
CA HIS A 66 8.58 1.15 -7.22
C HIS A 66 7.05 1.21 -7.20
N ASN A 67 6.43 0.14 -6.69
CA ASN A 67 4.98 0.05 -6.58
C ASN A 67 4.52 0.10 -5.11
N HIS A 68 3.31 0.61 -4.88
CA HIS A 68 2.72 0.68 -3.54
C HIS A 68 2.37 -0.70 -2.98
N ALA A 69 2.20 -1.71 -3.84
CA ALA A 69 1.90 -3.08 -3.42
C ALA A 69 3.03 -3.70 -2.59
N GLN A 70 4.29 -3.49 -2.98
CA GLN A 70 5.47 -3.92 -2.22
C GLN A 70 5.55 -3.24 -0.86
N LEU A 71 5.14 -1.96 -0.77
CA LEU A 71 5.12 -1.25 0.51
C LEU A 71 4.02 -1.78 1.43
N LEU A 72 2.86 -2.09 0.86
CA LEU A 72 1.76 -2.71 1.60
C LEU A 72 2.16 -4.10 2.10
N GLU A 73 2.75 -4.93 1.24
CA GLU A 73 3.29 -6.24 1.61
C GLU A 73 4.30 -6.12 2.76
N ALA A 74 5.34 -5.31 2.59
CA ALA A 74 6.37 -5.12 3.61
C ALA A 74 5.81 -4.52 4.93
N TYR A 75 4.73 -3.73 4.85
CA TYR A 75 4.03 -3.24 6.04
C TYR A 75 3.26 -4.36 6.73
N LEU A 76 2.50 -5.14 5.96
CA LEU A 76 1.72 -6.27 6.47
C LEU A 76 2.62 -7.36 7.06
N GLU A 77 3.82 -7.60 6.53
CA GLU A 77 4.81 -8.53 7.12
C GLU A 77 5.35 -8.05 8.47
N LYS A 78 5.42 -6.73 8.69
CA LYS A 78 5.94 -6.12 9.92
C LYS A 78 4.90 -5.91 11.03
N LEU A 79 3.61 -6.07 10.71
CA LEU A 79 2.54 -6.15 11.72
C LEU A 79 2.65 -7.43 12.56
#